data_AF-R9IV95-F1
#
_entry.id   AF-R9IV95-F1
#
_cell.length_a   1.000
_cell.length_b   1.000
_cell.length_c   1.000
_cell.angle_alpha   90.00
_cell.angle_beta   90.00
_cell.angle_gamma   90.00
#
_symmetry.space_group_name_H-M   'P 1'
#
loop_
_entity.id
_entity.type
_entity.pdbx_description
1 polymer ?
#
loop_
_entity_poly.entity_id
_entity_poly.type
_entity_poly.pdbx_seq_one_letter_code
_entity_poly.pdbx_strand_id
1 'polypeptide(L)'
;MKGKKIIPLLLAAVMGISVLSGCGSSIDRKKAGATLDGEEISLGFMNFMARYQQAIYDGQFSGMFGTGFWSQDLFGEGTDTETSVKKNVVENIEILYLLEAHMEDYKVEITKEEQAKIKEAAEKFMADNSEKAIKQMGASQEYVEEMLRLNTIQNKMRKAMNEEVDTKVSDEEAAQKTISYVKVGNTSTTDEEGKSKEYTEEEKEALKKEVETFAASAKEDMKAAAETAGYTVSEASYGKDEESLDAALIEAADKLKEGELSGVITGEDAFYVVRMDSTFDEEETERRKDEIVTERKNDHYTEVCDKYKEGVKFELNDKEWAKVKFDDLFVMKQEEAPESESEDTQNQEEKDAEPKEDTQEDADTQQDTEENTKE
;
A
#
# COMPACT_ATOMS: atom_id res chain seq x y z
N MET A 1 -19.67 -4.68 -16.44
CA MET A 1 -18.80 -4.87 -17.63
C MET A 1 -18.21 -6.27 -17.60
N LYS A 2 -18.12 -6.96 -18.75
CA LYS A 2 -17.55 -8.32 -18.83
C LYS A 2 -16.05 -8.24 -18.55
N GLY A 3 -15.64 -8.52 -17.31
CA GLY A 3 -14.24 -8.51 -16.89
C GLY A 3 -13.44 -9.53 -17.70
N LYS A 4 -12.55 -9.04 -18.56
CA LYS A 4 -11.48 -9.87 -19.13
C LYS A 4 -10.64 -10.34 -17.94
N LYS A 5 -10.51 -11.65 -17.76
CA LYS A 5 -9.69 -12.28 -16.73
C LYS A 5 -8.24 -11.82 -16.95
N ILE A 6 -7.78 -10.90 -16.11
CA ILE A 6 -6.38 -10.50 -16.07
C ILE A 6 -5.67 -11.61 -15.29
N ILE A 7 -5.01 -12.50 -16.03
CA ILE A 7 -3.91 -13.30 -15.46
C ILE A 7 -2.90 -12.26 -14.98
N PRO A 8 -2.43 -12.28 -13.72
CA PRO A 8 -1.41 -11.34 -13.28
C PRO A 8 -0.17 -11.62 -14.12
N LEU A 9 0.03 -10.76 -15.11
CA LEU A 9 1.20 -10.74 -15.95
C LEU A 9 2.34 -10.41 -14.99
N LEU A 10 3.36 -11.28 -14.93
CA LEU A 10 4.62 -10.94 -14.29
C LEU A 10 5.06 -9.62 -14.93
N LEU A 11 5.06 -8.53 -14.14
CA LEU A 11 5.49 -7.23 -14.63
C LEU A 11 6.92 -7.44 -15.10
N ALA A 12 7.13 -7.36 -16.42
CA ALA A 12 8.45 -7.34 -17.02
C ALA A 12 9.09 -5.99 -16.69
N ALA A 13 9.39 -5.77 -15.41
CA ALA A 13 10.19 -4.63 -15.01
C ALA A 13 11.58 -4.86 -15.59
N VAL A 14 12.01 -3.98 -16.49
CA VAL A 14 13.38 -4.01 -17.01
C VAL A 14 14.30 -3.60 -15.86
N MET A 15 14.91 -4.58 -15.19
CA MET A 15 15.78 -4.32 -14.06
C MET A 15 17.19 -3.94 -14.52
N GLY A 16 17.65 -2.77 -14.06
CA GLY A 16 19.04 -2.34 -14.06
C GLY A 16 19.68 -2.51 -12.68
N ILE A 17 20.99 -2.26 -12.59
CA ILE A 17 21.76 -2.33 -11.33
C ILE A 17 22.46 -0.99 -11.12
N SER A 18 22.33 -0.40 -9.94
CA SER A 18 23.19 0.70 -9.50
C SER A 18 24.50 0.14 -8.95
N VAL A 19 25.64 0.72 -9.36
CA VAL A 19 26.97 0.22 -8.99
C VAL A 19 27.29 0.57 -7.54
N LEU A 20 26.96 -0.34 -6.62
CA LEU A 20 27.66 -0.49 -5.36
C LEU A 20 28.34 -1.85 -5.40
N SER A 21 29.64 -1.87 -5.15
CA SER A 21 30.49 -3.06 -5.26
C SER A 21 30.23 -4.01 -4.10
N GLY A 22 29.11 -4.74 -4.13
CA GLY A 22 28.84 -5.88 -3.26
C GLY A 22 29.47 -7.14 -3.85
N CYS A 23 30.26 -7.85 -3.05
CA CYS A 23 30.80 -9.15 -3.42
C CYS A 23 29.63 -10.15 -3.44
N GLY A 24 29.01 -10.35 -4.61
CA GLY A 24 27.85 -11.23 -4.76
C GLY A 24 28.06 -12.56 -4.02
N SER A 25 27.17 -12.86 -3.08
CA SER A 25 27.28 -14.05 -2.27
C SER A 25 27.27 -15.28 -3.18
N SER A 26 28.36 -16.05 -3.14
CA SER A 26 28.49 -17.27 -3.95
C SER A 26 27.71 -18.40 -3.27
N ILE A 27 26.39 -18.34 -3.41
CA ILE A 27 25.53 -19.46 -3.02
C ILE A 27 25.77 -20.65 -3.95
N ASP A 28 25.72 -21.86 -3.38
CA ASP A 28 25.68 -23.08 -4.20
C ASP A 28 24.23 -23.36 -4.57
N ARG A 29 23.83 -22.88 -5.76
CA ARG A 29 22.44 -22.90 -6.25
C ARG A 29 21.82 -24.30 -6.27
N LYS A 30 22.63 -25.37 -6.29
CA LYS A 30 22.17 -26.75 -6.36
C LYS A 30 21.91 -27.39 -5.00
N LYS A 31 22.36 -26.77 -3.89
CA LYS A 31 22.07 -27.29 -2.56
C LYS A 31 20.60 -27.12 -2.21
N ALA A 32 20.08 -27.97 -1.34
CA ALA A 32 18.81 -27.74 -0.67
C ALA A 32 18.89 -26.49 0.21
N GLY A 33 18.02 -25.52 -0.09
CA GLY A 33 17.76 -24.36 0.76
C GLY A 33 16.69 -24.65 1.81
N ALA A 34 15.74 -25.52 1.48
CA ALA A 34 14.75 -26.07 2.41
C ALA A 34 14.30 -27.46 1.97
N THR A 35 13.52 -28.14 2.79
CA THR A 35 12.82 -29.38 2.42
C THR A 35 11.37 -29.33 2.87
N LEU A 36 10.46 -29.89 2.07
CA LEU A 36 9.05 -30.13 2.41
C LEU A 36 8.80 -31.65 2.40
N ASP A 37 8.52 -32.24 3.56
CA ASP A 37 8.40 -33.71 3.73
C ASP A 37 9.57 -34.52 3.16
N GLY A 38 10.77 -33.92 3.19
CA GLY A 38 12.00 -34.50 2.67
C GLY A 38 12.26 -34.26 1.18
N GLU A 39 11.33 -33.66 0.44
CA GLU A 39 11.57 -33.18 -0.93
C GLU A 39 12.38 -31.88 -0.89
N GLU A 40 13.49 -31.83 -1.65
CA GLU A 40 14.42 -30.70 -1.61
C GLU A 40 13.91 -29.52 -2.45
N ILE A 41 13.87 -28.34 -1.82
CA ILE A 41 13.69 -27.06 -2.51
C ILE A 41 15.07 -26.43 -2.68
N SER A 42 15.47 -26.17 -3.93
CA SER A 42 16.81 -25.67 -4.22
C SER A 42 17.04 -24.26 -3.67
N LEU A 43 18.22 -24.05 -3.09
CA LEU A 43 18.68 -22.73 -2.64
C LEU A 43 18.71 -21.72 -3.79
N GLY A 44 18.99 -22.18 -5.01
CA GLY A 44 18.96 -21.34 -6.20
C GLY A 44 17.58 -20.75 -6.48
N PHE A 45 16.52 -21.56 -6.39
CA PHE A 45 15.14 -21.09 -6.55
C PHE A 45 14.73 -20.14 -5.42
N MET A 46 15.02 -20.50 -4.17
CA MET A 46 14.71 -19.63 -3.02
C MET A 46 15.42 -18.28 -3.10
N ASN A 47 16.70 -18.27 -3.52
CA ASN A 47 17.43 -17.03 -3.76
C ASN A 47 16.79 -16.21 -4.88
N PHE A 48 16.39 -16.84 -5.99
CA PHE A 48 15.69 -16.14 -7.06
C PHE A 48 14.41 -15.45 -6.56
N MET A 49 13.57 -16.16 -5.81
CA MET A 49 12.36 -15.59 -5.19
C MET A 49 12.68 -14.41 -4.26
N ALA A 50 13.72 -14.54 -3.42
CA ALA A 50 14.12 -13.47 -2.51
C ALA A 50 14.66 -12.24 -3.23
N ARG A 51 15.50 -12.43 -4.25
CA ARG A 51 16.07 -11.32 -5.03
C ARG A 51 15.02 -10.67 -5.94
N TYR A 52 14.04 -11.43 -6.40
CA TYR A 52 12.87 -10.88 -7.09
C TYR A 52 12.06 -9.98 -6.16
N GLN A 53 11.80 -10.42 -4.92
CA GLN A 53 11.12 -9.59 -3.92
C GLN A 53 11.96 -8.36 -3.55
N GLN A 54 13.28 -8.52 -3.41
CA GLN A 54 14.18 -7.40 -3.19
C GLN A 54 14.03 -6.33 -4.28
N ALA A 55 13.97 -6.74 -5.56
CA ALA A 55 13.82 -5.80 -6.65
C ALA A 55 12.51 -5.01 -6.62
N ILE A 56 11.41 -5.64 -6.18
CA ILE A 56 10.12 -4.97 -5.97
C ILE A 56 10.25 -3.91 -4.88
N TYR A 57 10.82 -4.29 -3.74
CA TYR A 57 11.01 -3.38 -2.60
C TYR A 57 11.97 -2.24 -2.94
N ASP A 58 13.07 -2.52 -3.64
CA ASP A 58 14.01 -1.49 -4.09
C ASP A 58 13.29 -0.44 -4.96
N GLY A 59 12.42 -0.87 -5.87
CA GLY A 59 11.64 0.03 -6.73
C GLY A 59 10.58 0.85 -5.99
N GLN A 60 9.96 0.29 -4.94
CA GLN A 60 8.88 0.94 -4.21
C GLN A 60 9.37 1.84 -3.07
N PHE A 61 10.41 1.43 -2.35
CA PHE A 61 10.78 2.04 -1.07
C PHE A 61 12.06 2.89 -1.13
N SER A 62 12.98 2.63 -2.08
CA SER A 62 14.26 3.35 -2.12
C SER A 62 14.10 4.87 -2.31
N GLY A 63 13.07 5.31 -3.04
CA GLY A 63 12.80 6.73 -3.26
C GLY A 63 12.28 7.46 -2.03
N MET A 64 11.60 6.75 -1.12
CA MET A 64 11.00 7.31 0.09
C MET A 64 11.92 7.21 1.31
N PHE A 65 12.57 6.06 1.49
CA PHE A 65 13.34 5.73 2.70
C PHE A 65 14.85 5.72 2.47
N GLY A 66 15.31 6.04 1.26
CA GLY A 66 16.69 5.93 0.85
C GLY A 66 17.15 4.47 0.69
N THR A 67 18.39 4.25 0.26
CA THR A 67 18.87 2.90 -0.09
C THR A 67 19.29 2.03 1.10
N GLY A 68 19.41 2.61 2.29
CA GLY A 68 19.80 1.92 3.52
C GLY A 68 18.64 1.31 4.31
N PHE A 69 17.43 1.29 3.74
CA PHE A 69 16.22 0.88 4.44
C PHE A 69 16.21 -0.61 4.83
N TRP A 70 16.93 -1.46 4.06
CA TRP A 70 17.03 -2.90 4.31
C TRP A 70 17.58 -3.25 5.70
N SER A 71 18.45 -2.40 6.27
CA SER A 71 19.01 -2.58 7.62
C SER A 71 18.18 -1.94 8.73
N GLN A 72 17.05 -1.31 8.41
CA GLN A 72 16.15 -0.66 9.36
C GLN A 72 15.00 -1.60 9.73
N ASP A 73 14.46 -1.42 10.93
CA ASP A 73 13.20 -2.03 11.35
C ASP A 73 12.03 -1.15 10.89
N LEU A 74 11.68 -1.24 9.60
CA LEU A 74 10.61 -0.42 9.02
C LEU A 74 9.22 -0.87 9.47
N PHE A 75 9.06 -2.15 9.81
CA PHE A 75 7.77 -2.76 10.13
C PHE A 75 7.50 -2.86 11.64
N GLY A 76 8.45 -2.44 12.48
CA GLY A 76 8.33 -2.52 13.94
C GLY A 76 8.33 -3.96 14.45
N GLU A 77 8.95 -4.89 13.73
CA GLU A 77 8.98 -6.32 14.04
C GLU A 77 10.15 -6.69 14.97
N GLY A 78 11.00 -5.72 15.35
CA GLY A 78 12.18 -5.93 16.17
C GLY A 78 13.35 -6.58 15.41
N THR A 79 13.30 -6.59 14.07
CA THR A 79 14.36 -7.09 13.19
C THR A 79 14.52 -6.21 11.96
N ASP A 80 15.60 -6.38 11.21
CA ASP A 80 15.83 -5.61 10.00
C ASP A 80 14.92 -6.05 8.84
N THR A 81 14.63 -5.12 7.93
CA THR A 81 13.73 -5.33 6.79
C THR A 81 14.20 -6.47 5.88
N GLU A 82 15.51 -6.68 5.70
CA GLU A 82 16.04 -7.84 4.94
C GLU A 82 15.56 -9.15 5.59
N THR A 83 15.71 -9.27 6.90
CA THR A 83 15.35 -10.46 7.66
C THR A 83 13.84 -10.72 7.59
N SER A 84 13.01 -9.70 7.80
CA SER A 84 11.54 -9.81 7.66
C SER A 84 11.13 -10.26 6.26
N VAL A 85 11.66 -9.63 5.20
CA VAL A 85 11.30 -10.00 3.82
C VAL A 85 11.78 -11.42 3.48
N LYS A 86 12.98 -11.82 3.89
CA LYS A 86 13.47 -13.19 3.68
C LYS A 86 12.62 -14.22 4.40
N LYS A 87 12.14 -13.93 5.61
CA LYS A 87 11.21 -14.80 6.35
C LYS A 87 9.90 -14.98 5.57
N ASN A 88 9.29 -13.88 5.12
CA ASN A 88 8.05 -13.91 4.33
C ASN A 88 8.22 -14.67 3.01
N VAL A 89 9.38 -14.57 2.36
CA VAL A 89 9.69 -15.35 1.14
C VAL A 89 9.73 -16.84 1.43
N VAL A 90 10.33 -17.27 2.54
CA VAL A 90 10.37 -18.68 2.94
C VAL A 90 8.95 -19.20 3.22
N GLU A 91 8.16 -18.47 4.00
CA GLU A 91 6.77 -18.83 4.31
C GLU A 91 5.90 -18.90 3.05
N ASN A 92 6.08 -17.96 2.11
CA ASN A 92 5.36 -18.01 0.84
C ASN A 92 5.79 -19.21 -0.03
N ILE A 93 7.07 -19.55 -0.07
CA ILE A 93 7.56 -20.73 -0.79
C ILE A 93 6.92 -22.00 -0.21
N GLU A 94 6.91 -22.15 1.12
CA GLU A 94 6.24 -23.26 1.79
C GLU A 94 4.76 -23.37 1.35
N ILE A 95 4.01 -22.27 1.43
CA ILE A 95 2.61 -22.22 1.00
C ILE A 95 2.44 -22.60 -0.48
N LEU A 96 3.29 -22.11 -1.37
CA LEU A 96 3.22 -22.42 -2.80
C LEU A 96 3.37 -23.92 -3.08
N TYR A 97 4.34 -24.58 -2.43
CA TYR A 97 4.53 -26.02 -2.59
C TYR A 97 3.44 -26.85 -1.88
N LEU A 98 2.91 -26.38 -0.75
CA LEU A 98 1.74 -27.01 -0.11
C LEU A 98 0.50 -26.96 -1.03
N LEU A 99 0.23 -25.82 -1.65
CA LEU A 99 -0.87 -25.70 -2.61
C LEU A 99 -0.69 -26.58 -3.84
N GLU A 100 0.56 -26.78 -4.29
CA GLU A 100 0.88 -27.76 -5.31
C GLU A 100 0.53 -29.19 -4.86
N ALA A 101 1.00 -29.59 -3.68
CA ALA A 101 0.76 -30.93 -3.12
C ALA A 101 -0.74 -31.23 -2.97
N HIS A 102 -1.56 -30.20 -2.78
CA HIS A 102 -3.01 -30.29 -2.57
C HIS A 102 -3.86 -29.91 -3.80
N MET A 103 -3.28 -29.81 -5.00
CA MET A 103 -4.04 -29.49 -6.22
C MET A 103 -5.19 -30.47 -6.49
N GLU A 104 -5.00 -31.75 -6.18
CA GLU A 104 -6.00 -32.80 -6.43
C GLU A 104 -7.28 -32.59 -5.61
N ASP A 105 -7.18 -32.03 -4.40
CA ASP A 105 -8.31 -31.77 -3.51
C ASP A 105 -9.36 -30.85 -4.17
N TYR A 106 -8.90 -29.94 -5.04
CA TYR A 106 -9.74 -29.00 -5.78
C TYR A 106 -9.81 -29.29 -7.28
N LYS A 107 -9.26 -30.43 -7.75
CA LYS A 107 -9.17 -30.80 -9.17
C LYS A 107 -8.49 -29.71 -10.01
N VAL A 108 -7.49 -29.05 -9.42
CA VAL A 108 -6.68 -28.05 -10.11
C VAL A 108 -5.62 -28.77 -10.94
N GLU A 109 -5.49 -28.35 -12.19
CA GLU A 109 -4.47 -28.87 -13.11
C GLU A 109 -3.85 -27.72 -13.91
N ILE A 110 -2.57 -27.83 -14.27
CA ILE A 110 -1.93 -26.96 -15.25
C ILE A 110 -2.17 -27.52 -16.65
N THR A 111 -2.91 -26.78 -17.47
CA THR A 111 -3.21 -27.18 -18.84
C THR A 111 -1.98 -27.00 -19.75
N LYS A 112 -1.97 -27.67 -20.90
CA LYS A 112 -0.91 -27.50 -21.91
C LYS A 112 -0.79 -26.06 -22.42
N GLU A 113 -1.91 -25.34 -22.49
CA GLU A 113 -1.92 -23.94 -22.91
C GLU A 113 -1.29 -23.04 -21.83
N GLU A 114 -1.63 -23.25 -20.55
CA GLU A 114 -1.00 -22.54 -19.43
C GLU A 114 0.50 -22.83 -19.36
N GLN A 115 0.92 -24.09 -19.53
CA GLN A 115 2.34 -24.46 -19.58
C GLN A 115 3.08 -23.72 -20.71
N ALA A 116 2.47 -23.60 -21.90
CA ALA A 116 3.07 -22.87 -23.01
C ALA A 116 3.21 -21.36 -22.70
N LYS A 117 2.20 -20.76 -22.07
CA LYS A 117 2.24 -19.35 -21.65
C LYS A 117 3.27 -19.10 -20.54
N ILE A 118 3.41 -20.02 -19.59
CA ILE A 118 4.45 -19.95 -18.54
C ILE A 118 5.83 -19.93 -19.20
N LYS A 119 6.07 -20.82 -20.15
CA LYS A 119 7.33 -20.89 -20.89
C LYS A 119 7.60 -19.60 -21.69
N GLU A 120 6.62 -19.13 -22.45
CA GLU A 120 6.74 -17.88 -23.22
C GLU A 120 7.04 -16.68 -22.31
N ALA A 121 6.35 -16.57 -21.17
CA ALA A 121 6.57 -15.51 -20.20
C ALA A 121 7.96 -15.59 -19.56
N ALA A 122 8.45 -16.79 -19.26
CA ALA A 122 9.81 -16.98 -18.75
C ALA A 122 10.88 -16.62 -19.79
N GLU A 123 10.69 -17.02 -21.06
CA GLU A 123 11.57 -16.62 -22.17
C GLU A 123 11.61 -15.09 -22.33
N LYS A 124 10.44 -14.44 -22.27
CA LYS A 124 10.34 -12.98 -22.30
C LYS A 124 11.04 -12.31 -21.11
N PHE A 125 10.84 -12.80 -19.89
CA PHE A 125 11.52 -12.29 -18.70
C PHE A 125 13.05 -12.33 -18.85
N MET A 126 13.58 -13.43 -19.39
CA MET A 126 15.01 -13.58 -19.63
C MET A 126 15.52 -12.68 -20.76
N ALA A 127 14.68 -12.35 -21.75
CA ALA A 127 15.04 -11.48 -22.87
C ALA A 127 14.98 -9.98 -22.51
N ASP A 128 13.99 -9.58 -21.70
CA ASP A 128 13.77 -8.16 -21.35
C ASP A 128 14.78 -7.64 -20.31
N ASN A 129 15.41 -8.53 -19.55
CA ASN A 129 16.33 -8.18 -18.47
C ASN A 129 17.80 -8.27 -18.89
N SER A 130 18.63 -7.36 -18.38
CA SER A 130 20.07 -7.40 -18.66
C SER A 130 20.72 -8.66 -18.08
N GLU A 131 21.74 -9.21 -18.75
CA GLU A 131 22.51 -10.37 -18.24
C GLU A 131 23.04 -10.13 -16.82
N LYS A 132 23.43 -8.89 -16.51
CA LYS A 132 23.91 -8.51 -15.19
C LYS A 132 22.79 -8.62 -14.14
N ALA A 133 21.59 -8.12 -14.43
CA ALA A 133 20.42 -8.22 -13.56
C ALA A 133 19.99 -9.68 -13.35
N ILE A 134 19.92 -10.48 -14.42
CA ILE A 134 19.62 -11.91 -14.37
C ILE A 134 20.63 -12.64 -13.47
N LYS A 135 21.92 -12.36 -13.64
CA LYS A 135 22.99 -12.95 -12.84
C LYS A 135 22.90 -12.54 -11.37
N GLN A 136 22.68 -11.26 -11.09
CA GLN A 136 22.56 -10.72 -9.72
C GLN A 136 21.33 -11.30 -9.00
N MET A 137 20.21 -11.42 -9.69
CA MET A 137 19.00 -12.04 -9.14
C MET A 137 19.14 -13.55 -8.96
N GLY A 138 20.15 -14.18 -9.56
CA GLY A 138 20.26 -15.63 -9.59
C GLY A 138 19.12 -16.27 -10.36
N ALA A 139 18.59 -15.57 -11.37
CA ALA A 139 17.53 -16.09 -12.22
C ALA A 139 18.07 -17.15 -13.19
N SER A 140 17.18 -18.04 -13.60
CA SER A 140 17.33 -18.98 -14.72
C SER A 140 15.96 -19.12 -15.35
N GLN A 141 15.88 -19.53 -16.62
CA GLN A 141 14.57 -19.76 -17.24
C GLN A 141 13.76 -20.79 -16.43
N GLU A 142 14.40 -21.85 -15.95
CA GLU A 142 13.79 -22.88 -15.09
C GLU A 142 13.19 -22.28 -13.81
N TYR A 143 13.91 -21.40 -13.11
CA TYR A 143 13.40 -20.79 -11.87
C TYR A 143 12.26 -19.81 -12.11
N VAL A 144 12.28 -19.11 -13.25
CA VAL A 144 11.20 -18.21 -13.64
C VAL A 144 9.95 -19.01 -14.04
N GLU A 145 10.12 -20.09 -14.81
CA GLU A 145 9.03 -21.03 -15.14
C GLU A 145 8.42 -21.63 -13.88
N GLU A 146 9.25 -22.04 -12.92
CA GLU A 146 8.79 -22.63 -11.66
C GLU A 146 8.00 -21.64 -10.81
N MET A 147 8.49 -20.41 -10.62
CA MET A 147 7.76 -19.36 -9.93
C MET A 147 6.41 -19.07 -10.60
N LEU A 148 6.39 -18.96 -11.94
CA LEU A 148 5.17 -18.73 -12.72
C LEU A 148 4.17 -19.89 -12.60
N ARG A 149 4.66 -21.12 -12.58
CA ARG A 149 3.86 -22.33 -12.41
C ARG A 149 3.22 -22.36 -11.02
N LEU A 150 4.01 -22.20 -9.96
CA LEU A 150 3.53 -22.17 -8.58
C LEU A 150 2.50 -21.04 -8.36
N ASN A 151 2.76 -19.83 -8.88
CA ASN A 151 1.80 -18.73 -8.81
C ASN A 151 0.52 -19.02 -9.61
N THR A 152 0.61 -19.74 -10.73
CA THR A 152 -0.58 -20.18 -11.49
C THR A 152 -1.41 -21.17 -10.67
N ILE A 153 -0.74 -22.13 -10.01
CA ILE A 153 -1.38 -23.08 -9.10
C ILE A 153 -2.09 -22.33 -7.97
N GLN A 154 -1.39 -21.44 -7.26
CA GLN A 154 -1.96 -20.66 -6.17
C GLN A 154 -3.20 -19.88 -6.61
N ASN A 155 -3.16 -19.21 -7.76
CA ASN A 155 -4.31 -18.47 -8.29
C ASN A 155 -5.51 -19.38 -8.59
N LYS A 156 -5.27 -20.58 -9.14
CA LYS A 156 -6.33 -21.55 -9.45
C LYS A 156 -6.90 -22.17 -8.18
N MET A 157 -6.05 -22.54 -7.23
CA MET A 157 -6.42 -23.03 -5.90
C MET A 157 -7.26 -22.00 -5.15
N ARG A 158 -6.80 -20.76 -5.06
CA ARG A 158 -7.54 -19.65 -4.45
C ARG A 158 -8.91 -19.45 -5.11
N LYS A 159 -8.97 -19.51 -6.44
CA LYS A 159 -10.24 -19.42 -7.16
C LYS A 159 -11.19 -20.57 -6.78
N ALA A 160 -10.69 -21.80 -6.69
CA ALA A 160 -11.50 -22.96 -6.32
C ALA A 160 -11.98 -22.88 -4.85
N MET A 161 -11.10 -22.52 -3.91
CA MET A 161 -11.46 -22.28 -2.51
C MET A 161 -12.52 -21.20 -2.36
N ASN A 162 -12.42 -20.11 -3.13
CA ASN A 162 -13.41 -19.03 -3.11
C ASN A 162 -14.81 -19.47 -3.57
N GLU A 163 -14.94 -20.56 -4.32
CA GLU A 163 -16.25 -21.11 -4.73
C GLU A 163 -16.99 -21.80 -3.56
N GLU A 164 -16.31 -22.07 -2.45
CA GLU A 164 -16.88 -22.67 -1.23
C GLU A 164 -17.39 -21.62 -0.22
N VAL A 165 -17.00 -20.36 -0.39
CA VAL A 165 -17.25 -19.28 0.56
C VAL A 165 -18.66 -18.72 0.39
N ASP A 166 -19.38 -18.50 1.50
CA ASP A 166 -20.68 -17.84 1.46
C ASP A 166 -20.54 -16.35 1.10
N THR A 167 -21.05 -16.00 -0.08
CA THR A 167 -21.04 -14.63 -0.60
C THR A 167 -22.33 -13.87 -0.29
N LYS A 168 -23.26 -14.45 0.48
CA LYS A 168 -24.47 -13.74 0.90
C LYS A 168 -24.18 -12.94 2.16
N VAL A 169 -24.38 -11.64 2.06
CA VAL A 169 -24.24 -10.70 3.17
C VAL A 169 -25.55 -9.94 3.30
N SER A 170 -26.09 -9.90 4.51
CA SER A 170 -27.34 -9.18 4.79
C SER A 170 -27.08 -7.70 5.05
N ASP A 171 -28.07 -6.84 4.80
CA ASP A 171 -27.98 -5.42 5.15
C ASP A 171 -27.71 -5.22 6.64
N GLU A 172 -28.29 -6.05 7.50
CA GLU A 172 -28.08 -5.97 8.96
C GLU A 172 -26.62 -6.27 9.37
N GLU A 173 -25.95 -7.14 8.63
CA GLU A 173 -24.56 -7.49 8.85
C GLU A 173 -23.63 -6.38 8.36
N ALA A 174 -23.94 -5.80 7.20
CA ALA A 174 -23.11 -4.79 6.56
C ALA A 174 -23.48 -3.34 6.90
N ALA A 175 -24.58 -3.11 7.64
CA ALA A 175 -25.17 -1.80 7.86
C ALA A 175 -24.13 -0.78 8.31
N GLN A 176 -23.98 0.27 7.51
CA GLN A 176 -23.13 1.42 7.83
C GLN A 176 -23.98 2.62 8.19
N LYS A 177 -23.51 3.39 9.16
CA LYS A 177 -23.95 4.74 9.47
C LYS A 177 -22.86 5.70 9.03
N THR A 178 -23.23 6.92 8.67
CA THR A 178 -22.27 7.96 8.28
C THR A 178 -22.44 9.15 9.21
N ILE A 179 -21.31 9.68 9.68
CA ILE A 179 -21.24 10.81 10.60
C ILE A 179 -20.26 11.88 10.12
N SER A 180 -20.55 13.11 10.49
CA SER A 180 -19.64 14.24 10.44
C SER A 180 -19.26 14.61 11.87
N TYR A 181 -17.98 14.72 12.18
CA TYR A 181 -17.55 15.04 13.54
C TYR A 181 -16.38 16.02 13.56
N VAL A 182 -16.29 16.76 14.67
CA VAL A 182 -15.10 17.54 15.03
C VAL A 182 -14.42 16.85 16.19
N LYS A 183 -13.12 16.64 16.09
CA LYS A 183 -12.25 16.12 17.17
C LYS A 183 -11.32 17.21 17.66
N VAL A 184 -11.34 17.50 18.95
CA VAL A 184 -10.45 18.46 19.61
C VAL A 184 -9.63 17.74 20.67
N GLY A 185 -8.35 17.52 20.44
CA GLY A 185 -7.47 16.83 21.38
C GLY A 185 -7.41 17.54 22.74
N ASN A 186 -7.48 16.79 23.83
CA ASN A 186 -7.57 17.33 25.20
C ASN A 186 -6.38 16.92 26.10
N THR A 187 -5.34 16.30 25.53
CA THR A 187 -4.19 15.77 26.27
C THR A 187 -3.09 16.81 26.46
N SER A 188 -2.67 17.47 25.37
CA SER A 188 -1.58 18.46 25.41
C SER A 188 -1.82 19.64 24.48
N THR A 189 -1.24 20.77 24.84
CA THR A 189 -1.15 21.99 24.04
C THR A 189 0.32 22.42 23.86
N THR A 190 0.53 23.46 23.08
CA THR A 190 1.85 24.09 22.91
C THR A 190 1.92 25.36 23.76
N ASP A 191 2.98 25.51 24.55
CA ASP A 191 3.23 26.71 25.33
C ASP A 191 3.80 27.87 24.48
N GLU A 192 3.99 29.04 25.10
CA GLU A 192 4.54 30.24 24.44
C GLU A 192 5.96 30.04 23.89
N GLU A 193 6.70 29.02 24.39
CA GLU A 193 8.05 28.66 23.93
C GLU A 193 8.04 27.60 22.83
N GLY A 194 6.86 27.16 22.37
CA GLY A 194 6.73 26.12 21.34
C GLY A 194 6.90 24.70 21.86
N LYS A 195 6.87 24.47 23.19
CA LYS A 195 7.01 23.15 23.80
C LYS A 195 5.64 22.54 24.12
N SER A 196 5.55 21.22 23.97
CA SER A 196 4.36 20.49 24.39
C SER A 196 4.23 20.50 25.92
N LYS A 197 3.02 20.79 26.40
CA LYS A 197 2.63 20.81 27.80
C LYS A 197 1.26 20.13 27.92
N GLU A 198 1.09 19.25 28.90
CA GLU A 198 -0.23 18.69 29.22
C GLU A 198 -1.21 19.77 29.68
N TYR A 199 -2.47 19.61 29.30
CA TYR A 199 -3.52 20.50 29.80
C TYR A 199 -3.74 20.29 31.30
N THR A 200 -3.83 21.39 32.07
CA THR A 200 -4.37 21.31 33.42
C THR A 200 -5.87 21.04 33.39
N GLU A 201 -6.44 20.59 34.51
CA GLU A 201 -7.89 20.34 34.59
C GLU A 201 -8.71 21.63 34.34
N GLU A 202 -8.21 22.79 34.77
CA GLU A 202 -8.85 24.08 34.47
C GLU A 202 -8.79 24.42 32.97
N GLU A 203 -7.67 24.13 32.31
CA GLU A 203 -7.51 24.36 30.86
C GLU A 203 -8.39 23.39 30.05
N LYS A 204 -8.50 22.12 30.45
CA LYS A 204 -9.43 21.16 29.85
C LYS A 204 -10.88 21.62 29.96
N GLU A 205 -11.28 22.15 31.12
CA GLU A 205 -12.65 22.61 31.33
C GLU A 205 -12.95 23.93 30.60
N ALA A 206 -11.93 24.78 30.39
CA ALA A 206 -12.03 25.93 29.50
C ALA A 206 -12.19 25.48 28.04
N LEU A 207 -11.35 24.55 27.58
CA LEU A 207 -11.43 23.96 26.24
C LEU A 207 -12.80 23.34 25.98
N LYS A 208 -13.32 22.56 26.94
CA LYS A 208 -14.65 21.97 26.85
C LYS A 208 -15.75 23.01 26.61
N LYS A 209 -15.70 24.17 27.29
CA LYS A 209 -16.66 25.26 27.10
C LYS A 209 -16.55 25.92 25.71
N GLU A 210 -15.36 25.98 25.15
CA GLU A 210 -15.16 26.43 23.76
C GLU A 210 -15.83 25.46 22.79
N VAL A 211 -15.63 24.15 22.97
CA VAL A 211 -16.29 23.12 22.16
C VAL A 211 -17.82 23.15 22.37
N GLU A 212 -18.32 23.43 23.58
CA GLU A 212 -19.76 23.60 23.84
C GLU A 212 -20.33 24.83 23.11
N THR A 213 -19.56 25.91 23.04
CA THR A 213 -19.94 27.11 22.27
C THR A 213 -19.99 26.81 20.77
N PHE A 214 -19.03 26.05 20.26
CA PHE A 214 -19.03 25.56 18.89
C PHE A 214 -20.24 24.64 18.61
N ALA A 215 -20.53 23.66 19.48
CA ALA A 215 -21.68 22.77 19.31
C ALA A 215 -23.00 23.56 19.23
N ALA A 216 -23.13 24.65 19.99
CA ALA A 216 -24.30 25.51 19.95
C ALA A 216 -24.45 26.29 18.63
N SER A 217 -23.34 26.69 17.98
CA SER A 217 -23.36 27.39 16.69
C SER A 217 -23.48 26.46 15.49
N ALA A 218 -23.04 25.20 15.63
CA ALA A 218 -22.99 24.20 14.57
C ALA A 218 -24.35 23.56 14.21
N LYS A 219 -25.45 23.90 14.90
CA LYS A 219 -26.78 23.26 14.74
C LYS A 219 -27.36 23.36 13.33
N GLU A 220 -27.13 24.49 12.66
CA GLU A 220 -27.65 24.72 11.31
C GLU A 220 -26.62 24.34 10.24
N ASP A 221 -25.35 24.68 10.47
CA ASP A 221 -24.25 24.38 9.55
C ASP A 221 -22.95 24.12 10.34
N MET A 222 -22.67 22.84 10.56
CA MET A 222 -21.49 22.40 11.28
C MET A 222 -20.19 22.77 10.57
N LYS A 223 -20.18 22.80 9.23
CA LYS A 223 -18.98 23.09 8.44
C LYS A 223 -18.62 24.57 8.54
N ALA A 224 -19.59 25.46 8.33
CA ALA A 224 -19.39 26.90 8.48
C ALA A 224 -19.01 27.29 9.92
N ALA A 225 -19.63 26.64 10.91
CA ALA A 225 -19.28 26.85 12.32
C ALA A 225 -17.85 26.37 12.63
N ALA A 226 -17.42 25.25 12.05
CA ALA A 226 -16.08 24.70 12.25
C ALA A 226 -15.04 25.62 11.61
N GLU A 227 -15.27 26.11 10.38
CA GLU A 227 -14.42 27.10 9.72
C GLU A 227 -14.26 28.37 10.57
N THR A 228 -15.36 28.86 11.17
CA THR A 228 -15.33 30.05 12.04
C THR A 228 -14.55 29.79 13.34
N ALA A 229 -14.67 28.59 13.91
CA ALA A 229 -13.98 28.19 15.13
C ALA A 229 -12.54 27.71 14.90
N GLY A 230 -12.10 27.59 13.64
CA GLY A 230 -10.79 27.03 13.29
C GLY A 230 -10.70 25.50 13.49
N TYR A 231 -11.83 24.81 13.51
CA TYR A 231 -11.90 23.35 13.58
C TYR A 231 -12.03 22.71 12.21
N THR A 232 -11.65 21.43 12.12
CA THR A 232 -11.80 20.62 10.91
C THR A 232 -12.93 19.61 11.13
N VAL A 233 -13.88 19.56 10.19
CA VAL A 233 -14.89 18.50 10.15
C VAL A 233 -14.29 17.29 9.43
N SER A 234 -14.40 16.13 10.07
CA SER A 234 -14.06 14.83 9.50
C SER A 234 -15.34 14.03 9.26
N GLU A 235 -15.33 13.21 8.21
CA GLU A 235 -16.40 12.29 7.88
C GLU A 235 -15.94 10.86 8.15
N ALA A 236 -16.83 10.02 8.66
CA ALA A 236 -16.57 8.60 8.86
C ALA A 236 -17.83 7.78 8.68
N SER A 237 -17.65 6.57 8.17
CA SER A 237 -18.69 5.55 8.08
C SER A 237 -18.32 4.39 9.00
N TYR A 238 -19.29 3.91 9.76
CA TYR A 238 -19.05 2.86 10.76
C TYR A 238 -20.22 1.88 10.87
N GLY A 239 -19.89 0.64 11.20
CA GLY A 239 -20.84 -0.45 11.42
C GLY A 239 -20.71 -1.07 12.81
N LYS A 240 -21.17 -2.32 12.97
CA LYS A 240 -21.14 -3.05 14.25
C LYS A 240 -19.73 -3.41 14.73
N ASP A 241 -18.80 -3.60 13.80
CA ASP A 241 -17.44 -4.07 14.08
C ASP A 241 -16.41 -2.92 14.08
N GLU A 242 -16.86 -1.68 14.30
CA GLU A 242 -15.99 -0.49 14.31
C GLU A 242 -15.13 -0.43 15.58
N GLU A 243 -13.81 -0.34 15.40
CA GLU A 243 -12.83 -0.27 16.50
C GLU A 243 -11.85 0.91 16.37
N SER A 244 -11.86 1.64 15.26
CA SER A 244 -10.93 2.74 14.99
C SER A 244 -11.40 4.09 15.54
N LEU A 245 -12.72 4.27 15.66
CA LEU A 245 -13.32 5.46 16.28
C LEU A 245 -13.41 5.33 17.80
N ASP A 246 -13.38 6.48 18.49
CA ASP A 246 -13.53 6.53 19.95
C ASP A 246 -14.90 5.98 20.37
N ALA A 247 -14.92 5.06 21.34
CA ALA A 247 -16.15 4.40 21.78
C ALA A 247 -17.20 5.40 22.30
N ALA A 248 -16.78 6.51 22.94
CA ALA A 248 -17.70 7.53 23.42
C ALA A 248 -18.34 8.32 22.27
N LEU A 249 -17.60 8.50 21.16
CA LEU A 249 -18.11 9.12 19.93
C LEU A 249 -19.20 8.24 19.31
N ILE A 250 -18.92 6.93 19.14
CA ILE A 250 -19.88 5.96 18.59
C ILE A 250 -21.15 5.90 19.46
N GLU A 251 -21.01 5.77 20.79
CA GLU A 251 -22.15 5.66 21.71
C GLU A 251 -23.06 6.90 21.65
N ALA A 252 -22.47 8.09 21.48
CA ALA A 252 -23.23 9.32 21.34
C ALA A 252 -23.90 9.43 19.97
N ALA A 253 -23.19 9.11 18.88
CA ALA A 253 -23.72 9.11 17.53
C ALA A 253 -24.91 8.15 17.39
N ASP A 254 -24.84 6.97 17.99
CA ASP A 254 -25.91 5.96 17.94
C ASP A 254 -27.23 6.38 18.58
N LYS A 255 -27.23 7.43 19.41
CA LYS A 255 -28.43 8.01 20.03
C LYS A 255 -29.08 9.10 19.18
N LEU A 256 -28.39 9.57 18.15
CA LEU A 256 -28.84 10.65 17.28
C LEU A 256 -29.75 10.12 16.16
N LYS A 257 -30.70 10.95 15.75
CA LYS A 257 -31.42 10.76 14.49
C LYS A 257 -30.66 11.41 13.35
N GLU A 258 -31.01 11.04 12.13
CA GLU A 258 -30.47 11.67 10.92
C GLU A 258 -30.64 13.20 10.95
N GLY A 259 -29.57 13.91 10.65
CA GLY A 259 -29.44 15.37 10.72
C GLY A 259 -29.25 15.94 12.14
N GLU A 260 -29.35 15.13 13.19
CA GLU A 260 -29.21 15.60 14.58
C GLU A 260 -27.72 15.77 14.95
N LEU A 261 -27.44 16.83 15.71
CA LEU A 261 -26.12 17.16 16.24
C LEU A 261 -26.07 16.87 17.75
N SER A 262 -24.98 16.26 18.22
CA SER A 262 -24.74 16.03 19.63
C SER A 262 -24.42 17.32 20.40
N GLY A 263 -24.48 17.24 21.73
CA GLY A 263 -23.69 18.12 22.59
C GLY A 263 -22.21 17.74 22.57
N VAL A 264 -21.41 18.34 23.45
CA VAL A 264 -20.02 17.93 23.64
C VAL A 264 -19.94 16.55 24.27
N ILE A 265 -19.14 15.70 23.65
CA ILE A 265 -18.79 14.36 24.09
C ILE A 265 -17.36 14.41 24.62
N THR A 266 -17.12 13.79 25.77
CA THR A 266 -15.77 13.65 26.33
C THR A 266 -15.32 12.21 26.08
N GLY A 267 -14.39 12.03 25.15
CA GLY A 267 -13.68 10.77 24.96
C GLY A 267 -12.40 10.71 25.80
N GLU A 268 -11.56 9.74 25.52
CA GLU A 268 -10.34 9.48 26.31
C GLU A 268 -9.31 10.62 26.13
N ASP A 269 -8.96 10.91 24.87
CA ASP A 269 -7.92 11.88 24.51
C ASP A 269 -8.44 13.11 23.72
N ALA A 270 -9.76 13.25 23.62
CA ALA A 270 -10.37 14.36 22.89
C ALA A 270 -11.80 14.69 23.34
N PHE A 271 -12.21 15.91 23.05
CA PHE A 271 -13.61 16.30 22.99
C PHE A 271 -14.14 16.16 21.57
N TYR A 272 -15.40 15.75 21.45
CA TYR A 272 -16.06 15.57 20.17
C TYR A 272 -17.40 16.29 20.11
N VAL A 273 -17.78 16.66 18.90
CA VAL A 273 -19.15 17.01 18.52
C VAL A 273 -19.44 16.26 17.24
N VAL A 274 -20.56 15.55 17.17
CA VAL A 274 -20.92 14.69 16.05
C VAL A 274 -22.31 14.98 15.54
N ARG A 275 -22.47 14.96 14.22
CA ARG A 275 -23.75 14.95 13.52
C ARG A 275 -23.94 13.58 12.90
N MET A 276 -25.14 13.04 13.03
CA MET A 276 -25.55 11.85 12.29
C MET A 276 -25.97 12.26 10.88
N ASP A 277 -25.17 11.91 9.87
CA ASP A 277 -25.48 12.24 8.47
C ASP A 277 -26.44 11.24 7.86
N SER A 278 -26.24 9.95 8.16
CA SER A 278 -27.17 8.88 7.79
C SER A 278 -27.18 7.77 8.83
N THR A 279 -28.37 7.38 9.26
CA THR A 279 -28.56 6.21 10.14
C THR A 279 -28.52 4.87 9.38
N PHE A 280 -28.54 4.92 8.05
CA PHE A 280 -28.35 3.79 7.15
C PHE A 280 -27.84 4.30 5.79
N ASP A 281 -26.54 4.21 5.57
CA ASP A 281 -25.90 4.63 4.34
C ASP A 281 -25.90 3.46 3.34
N GLU A 282 -26.70 3.57 2.28
CA GLU A 282 -26.84 2.51 1.27
C GLU A 282 -25.53 2.25 0.52
N GLU A 283 -24.78 3.29 0.17
CA GLU A 283 -23.54 3.16 -0.62
C GLU A 283 -22.45 2.49 0.22
N GLU A 284 -22.26 2.96 1.45
CA GLU A 284 -21.28 2.39 2.38
C GLU A 284 -21.67 0.99 2.84
N THR A 285 -22.97 0.71 2.97
CA THR A 285 -23.46 -0.65 3.26
C THR A 285 -23.15 -1.62 2.12
N GLU A 286 -23.37 -1.22 0.85
CA GLU A 286 -22.99 -2.08 -0.28
C GLU A 286 -21.46 -2.27 -0.38
N ARG A 287 -20.67 -1.23 -0.13
CA ARG A 287 -19.20 -1.34 -0.06
C ARG A 287 -18.77 -2.33 1.02
N ARG A 288 -19.36 -2.25 2.22
CA ARG A 288 -19.07 -3.17 3.33
C ARG A 288 -19.45 -4.62 2.98
N LYS A 289 -20.52 -4.87 2.21
CA LYS A 289 -20.85 -6.23 1.76
C LYS A 289 -19.73 -6.84 0.92
N ASP A 290 -19.17 -6.08 -0.02
CA ASP A 290 -18.06 -6.54 -0.86
C ASP A 290 -16.79 -6.81 -0.03
N GLU A 291 -16.55 -6.00 1.00
CA GLU A 291 -15.45 -6.20 1.95
C GLU A 291 -15.63 -7.46 2.79
N ILE A 292 -16.80 -7.68 3.38
CA ILE A 292 -17.12 -8.89 4.14
C ILE A 292 -16.91 -10.14 3.29
N VAL A 293 -17.36 -10.13 2.03
CA VAL A 293 -17.14 -11.26 1.11
C VAL A 293 -15.63 -11.47 0.85
N THR A 294 -14.86 -10.39 0.78
CA THR A 294 -13.40 -10.45 0.59
C THR A 294 -12.68 -10.96 1.83
N GLU A 295 -13.06 -10.49 3.01
CA GLU A 295 -12.60 -10.97 4.33
C GLU A 295 -12.83 -12.48 4.46
N ARG A 296 -14.08 -12.93 4.28
CA ARG A 296 -14.43 -14.37 4.33
C ARG A 296 -13.60 -15.23 3.36
N LYS A 297 -13.28 -14.71 2.17
CA LYS A 297 -12.43 -15.41 1.19
C LYS A 297 -10.97 -15.48 1.64
N ASN A 298 -10.45 -14.40 2.20
CA ASN A 298 -9.09 -14.36 2.74
C ASN A 298 -8.95 -15.27 3.95
N ASP A 299 -9.94 -15.26 4.85
CA ASP A 299 -9.99 -16.10 6.05
C ASP A 299 -10.06 -17.58 5.68
N HIS A 300 -10.96 -17.97 4.76
CA HIS A 300 -11.06 -19.35 4.29
C HIS A 300 -9.77 -19.83 3.63
N TYR A 301 -9.15 -18.99 2.78
CA TYR A 301 -7.87 -19.32 2.16
C TYR A 301 -6.77 -19.53 3.22
N THR A 302 -6.70 -18.66 4.23
CA THR A 302 -5.72 -18.76 5.32
C THR A 302 -5.96 -20.02 6.15
N GLU A 303 -7.21 -20.28 6.54
CA GLU A 303 -7.60 -21.49 7.29
C GLU A 303 -7.22 -22.78 6.55
N VAL A 304 -7.48 -22.84 5.24
CA VAL A 304 -7.11 -24.01 4.41
C VAL A 304 -5.59 -24.16 4.31
N CYS A 305 -4.86 -23.07 4.10
CA CYS A 305 -3.40 -23.08 4.04
C CYS A 305 -2.77 -23.51 5.38
N ASP A 306 -3.31 -23.04 6.51
CA ASP A 306 -2.84 -23.43 7.83
C ASP A 306 -3.11 -24.90 8.11
N LYS A 307 -4.27 -25.43 7.67
CA LYS A 307 -4.55 -26.87 7.72
C LYS A 307 -3.56 -27.68 6.90
N TYR A 308 -3.11 -27.20 5.74
CA TYR A 308 -2.10 -27.90 4.94
C TYR A 308 -0.71 -27.90 5.59
N LYS A 309 -0.42 -26.92 6.46
CA LYS A 309 0.80 -26.97 7.28
C LYS A 309 0.71 -28.02 8.39
N GLU A 310 -0.49 -28.39 8.85
CA GLU A 310 -0.64 -29.37 9.91
C GLU A 310 -0.16 -30.76 9.48
N GLY A 311 0.88 -31.27 10.15
CA GLY A 311 1.41 -32.60 9.88
C GLY A 311 2.42 -32.67 8.73
N VAL A 312 2.72 -31.55 8.08
CA VAL A 312 3.78 -31.42 7.09
C VAL A 312 5.06 -30.91 7.77
N LYS A 313 6.21 -31.42 7.33
CA LYS A 313 7.52 -31.04 7.86
C LYS A 313 8.27 -30.15 6.88
N PHE A 314 8.23 -28.84 7.11
CA PHE A 314 9.09 -27.87 6.43
C PHE A 314 10.37 -27.63 7.24
N GLU A 315 11.54 -27.82 6.63
CA GLU A 315 12.85 -27.58 7.27
C GLU A 315 13.69 -26.63 6.43
N LEU A 316 13.99 -25.45 6.99
CA LEU A 316 14.90 -24.48 6.37
C LEU A 316 16.35 -24.87 6.65
N ASN A 317 17.20 -24.82 5.63
CA ASN A 317 18.65 -24.92 5.81
C ASN A 317 19.21 -23.54 6.20
N ASP A 318 19.08 -23.17 7.47
CA ASP A 318 19.46 -21.84 7.99
C ASP A 318 20.88 -21.42 7.60
N LYS A 319 21.82 -22.37 7.61
CA LYS A 319 23.22 -22.12 7.28
C LYS A 319 23.41 -21.71 5.81
N GLU A 320 22.70 -22.35 4.90
CA GLU A 320 22.75 -22.00 3.48
C GLU A 320 21.88 -20.78 3.19
N TRP A 321 20.73 -20.62 3.86
CA TRP A 321 19.84 -19.46 3.72
C TRP A 321 20.45 -18.14 4.24
N ALA A 322 21.27 -18.20 5.29
CA ALA A 322 22.00 -17.04 5.81
C ALA A 322 22.96 -16.41 4.78
N LYS A 323 23.32 -17.14 3.71
CA LYS A 323 24.19 -16.64 2.64
C LYS A 323 23.45 -15.79 1.60
N VAL A 324 22.12 -15.88 1.55
CA VAL A 324 21.29 -14.99 0.71
C VAL A 324 21.26 -13.62 1.39
N LYS A 325 21.69 -12.57 0.68
CA LYS A 325 21.87 -11.21 1.20
C LYS A 325 21.38 -10.17 0.22
N PHE A 326 20.94 -9.02 0.71
CA PHE A 326 20.44 -7.88 -0.09
C PHE A 326 21.48 -6.77 -0.18
N ASP A 327 22.71 -7.13 -0.57
CA ASP A 327 23.86 -6.21 -0.61
C ASP A 327 23.91 -5.29 -1.85
N ASP A 328 23.10 -5.57 -2.87
CA ASP A 328 23.08 -4.83 -4.14
C ASP A 328 21.66 -4.38 -4.48
N LEU A 329 21.49 -3.16 -4.99
CA LEU A 329 20.18 -2.62 -5.35
C LEU A 329 19.80 -2.95 -6.80
N PHE A 330 18.50 -3.14 -7.01
CA PHE A 330 17.89 -3.14 -8.33
C PHE A 330 17.26 -1.78 -8.63
N VAL A 331 17.31 -1.39 -9.90
CA VAL A 331 16.57 -0.22 -10.40
C VAL A 331 15.57 -0.72 -11.41
N MET A 332 14.28 -0.58 -11.12
CA MET A 332 13.24 -0.87 -12.10
C MET A 332 13.17 0.28 -13.09
N LYS A 333 13.42 0.02 -14.38
CA LYS A 333 13.05 1.00 -15.41
C LYS A 333 11.54 0.95 -15.58
N GLN A 334 10.90 2.06 -15.29
CA GLN A 334 9.50 2.24 -15.64
C GLN A 334 9.42 2.32 -17.17
N GLU A 335 8.63 1.46 -17.81
CA GLU A 335 8.21 1.74 -19.19
C GLU A 335 7.37 3.03 -19.13
N GLU A 336 7.76 4.04 -19.92
CA GLU A 336 6.87 5.16 -20.22
C GLU A 336 5.60 4.53 -20.79
N ALA A 337 4.46 4.79 -20.14
CA ALA A 337 3.17 4.42 -20.70
C ALA A 337 3.11 4.99 -22.13
N PRO A 338 2.66 4.22 -23.14
CA PRO A 338 2.43 4.81 -24.45
C PRO A 338 1.48 5.98 -24.25
N GLU A 339 1.90 7.19 -24.67
CA GLU A 339 1.03 8.35 -24.73
C GLU A 339 -0.26 7.90 -25.40
N SER A 340 -1.36 7.90 -24.66
CA SER A 340 -2.67 7.74 -25.27
C SER A 340 -2.81 8.93 -26.21
N GLU A 341 -2.79 8.67 -27.51
CA GLU A 341 -3.23 9.62 -28.53
C GLU A 341 -4.59 10.15 -28.06
N SER A 342 -4.57 11.39 -27.57
CA SER A 342 -5.78 12.16 -27.35
C SER A 342 -6.30 12.48 -28.74
N GLU A 343 -7.47 11.94 -29.10
CA GLU A 343 -8.25 12.48 -30.21
C GLU A 343 -8.67 13.91 -29.82
N ASP A 344 -7.81 14.85 -30.17
CA ASP A 344 -8.03 16.27 -30.06
C ASP A 344 -9.06 16.69 -31.12
N THR A 345 -10.28 16.99 -30.69
CA THR A 345 -11.28 17.66 -31.54
C THR A 345 -11.33 19.13 -31.16
N GLN A 346 -10.56 19.92 -31.90
CA GLN A 346 -10.76 21.33 -32.24
C GLN A 346 -10.99 22.32 -31.07
N ASN A 347 -10.01 23.19 -30.85
CA ASN A 347 -10.24 24.60 -31.19
C ASN A 347 -8.94 25.33 -31.58
N GLN A 348 -9.06 26.12 -32.65
CA GLN A 348 -7.99 26.86 -33.32
C GLN A 348 -7.52 28.11 -32.54
N GLU A 349 -6.21 28.34 -32.65
CA GLU A 349 -5.51 29.61 -32.86
C GLU A 349 -5.74 30.77 -31.86
N GLU A 350 -4.69 31.12 -31.13
CA GLU A 350 -4.00 32.39 -31.38
C GLU A 350 -2.52 32.33 -30.97
N LYS A 351 -1.68 32.79 -31.90
CA LYS A 351 -0.23 32.97 -31.76
C LYS A 351 0.06 34.16 -30.85
N ASP A 352 1.09 34.08 -30.01
CA ASP A 352 2.28 34.90 -30.29
C ASP A 352 3.52 34.43 -29.53
N ALA A 353 4.66 34.64 -30.18
CA ALA A 353 5.97 34.18 -29.80
C ALA A 353 6.65 35.10 -28.77
N GLU A 354 7.45 34.50 -27.89
CA GLU A 354 8.56 35.19 -27.20
C GLU A 354 9.53 35.80 -28.23
N PRO A 355 10.30 36.83 -27.83
CA PRO A 355 11.70 36.50 -27.59
C PRO A 355 12.31 37.18 -26.36
N LYS A 356 13.14 36.39 -25.69
CA LYS A 356 14.24 36.85 -24.84
C LYS A 356 15.20 37.69 -25.68
N GLU A 357 15.77 38.74 -25.10
CA GLU A 357 17.15 39.08 -25.41
C GLU A 357 17.87 39.74 -24.23
N ASP A 358 19.13 39.36 -24.16
CA ASP A 358 20.15 39.50 -23.15
C ASP A 358 21.07 40.64 -23.62
N THR A 359 21.39 41.64 -22.80
CA THR A 359 22.54 42.53 -23.10
C THR A 359 23.08 43.26 -21.86
N GLN A 360 24.12 42.65 -21.28
CA GLN A 360 25.45 43.20 -21.02
C GLN A 360 25.63 44.74 -20.86
N GLU A 361 26.15 45.13 -19.69
CA GLU A 361 26.83 46.40 -19.37
C GLU A 361 28.08 46.63 -20.26
N ASP A 362 28.32 47.86 -20.72
CA ASP A 362 29.38 48.72 -20.15
C ASP A 362 29.46 50.13 -20.78
N ALA A 363 29.88 51.07 -19.92
CA ALA A 363 30.65 52.31 -20.16
C ALA A 363 30.06 53.52 -20.94
N ASP A 364 29.65 54.52 -20.13
CA ASP A 364 30.30 55.84 -19.96
C ASP A 364 30.40 56.81 -21.16
N THR A 365 29.67 57.94 -21.13
CA THR A 365 30.29 59.28 -21.06
C THR A 365 29.30 60.38 -20.64
N GLN A 366 29.79 61.26 -19.78
CA GLN A 366 29.23 62.53 -19.29
C GLN A 366 28.94 63.57 -20.39
N GLN A 367 27.91 64.42 -20.22
CA GLN A 367 28.03 65.87 -19.87
C GLN A 367 26.70 66.64 -20.04
N ASP A 368 26.32 67.36 -18.99
CA ASP A 368 25.79 68.75 -18.92
C ASP A 368 25.06 69.35 -20.12
N THR A 369 23.84 69.91 -19.97
CA THR A 369 23.57 71.30 -19.52
C THR A 369 22.06 71.66 -19.64
N GLU A 370 21.53 72.29 -18.59
CA GLU A 370 20.66 73.50 -18.54
C GLU A 370 19.45 73.68 -19.50
N GLU A 371 18.25 73.89 -18.93
CA GLU A 371 17.53 75.19 -18.87
C GLU A 371 17.37 75.91 -20.25
N ASN A 372 16.20 76.36 -20.69
CA ASN A 372 15.29 77.21 -19.94
C ASN A 372 13.95 77.39 -20.67
N THR A 373 12.98 77.73 -19.82
CA THR A 373 11.77 78.53 -20.03
C THR A 373 11.82 79.55 -21.18
N LYS A 374 10.69 79.58 -21.92
CA LYS A 374 10.05 80.69 -22.66
C LYS A 374 10.84 82.00 -22.86
N GLU A 375 11.03 82.37 -24.13
CA GLU A 375 10.22 83.40 -24.81
C GLU A 375 10.16 83.14 -26.32
#